data_AF-A0A3B9QJJ6-F1
#
_entry.id   AF-A0A3B9QJJ6-F1
#
_cell.length_a   1.000
_cell.length_b   1.000
_cell.length_c   1.000
_cell.angle_alpha   90.00
_cell.angle_beta   90.00
_cell.angle_gamma   90.00
#
_symmetry.space_group_name_H-M   'P 1'
#
loop_
_entity.id
_entity.type
_entity.pdbx_description
1 polymer ?
#
loop_
_entity_poly.entity_id
_entity_poly.type
_entity_poly.pdbx_seq_one_letter_code
_entity_poly.pdbx_strand_id
1 'polypeptide(L)'
;MPPHQGCADDSGRGAISEQRNLLASRRFGFIGMQIRAVTLNKVGEPVQVETLELAQPVSGEVLVAMGAAGICHSDQHAISGHHGAEIPCVLGHEGAGEVV
;
A
#
# COMPACT_ATOMS: atom_id res chain seq x y z
N MET A 1 -15.10 -35.70 -34.21
CA MET A 1 -14.01 -36.62 -34.60
C MET A 1 -13.42 -36.13 -35.92
N PRO A 2 -12.10 -36.24 -36.17
CA PRO A 2 -10.93 -35.51 -35.61
C PRO A 2 -10.09 -34.90 -36.81
N PRO A 3 -8.79 -34.50 -36.77
CA PRO A 3 -7.74 -34.84 -35.79
C PRO A 3 -6.61 -33.84 -35.44
N HIS A 4 -5.81 -34.32 -34.46
CA HIS A 4 -4.38 -34.13 -34.15
C HIS A 4 -3.87 -32.71 -33.78
N GLN A 5 -3.60 -32.41 -32.50
CA GLN A 5 -2.39 -32.77 -31.73
C GLN A 5 -1.10 -32.17 -32.33
N GLY A 6 -0.71 -30.99 -31.83
CA GLY A 6 0.62 -30.39 -32.01
C GLY A 6 1.41 -30.45 -30.72
N CYS A 7 2.66 -30.88 -30.84
CA CYS A 7 3.60 -31.25 -29.78
C CYS A 7 3.92 -30.13 -28.78
N ALA A 8 4.19 -30.55 -27.54
CA ALA A 8 4.96 -29.79 -26.58
C ALA A 8 6.45 -29.84 -26.94
N ASP A 9 7.12 -28.69 -26.92
CA ASP A 9 8.57 -28.56 -26.95
C ASP A 9 9.08 -27.78 -25.73
N ASP A 10 9.79 -28.52 -24.90
CA ASP A 10 10.62 -28.11 -23.78
C ASP A 10 11.75 -27.19 -24.26
N SER A 11 11.71 -25.93 -23.87
CA SER A 11 12.89 -25.06 -23.90
C SER A 11 12.84 -24.00 -22.81
N GLY A 12 13.28 -24.37 -21.60
CA GLY A 12 13.36 -23.37 -20.52
C GLY A 12 13.98 -23.85 -19.21
N ARG A 13 15.14 -24.50 -19.26
CA ARG A 13 16.00 -24.67 -18.08
C ARG A 13 16.44 -23.29 -17.58
N GLY A 14 16.21 -23.01 -16.30
CA GLY A 14 16.77 -21.87 -15.57
C GLY A 14 16.16 -21.79 -14.18
N ALA A 15 16.57 -22.65 -13.25
CA ALA A 15 17.61 -22.30 -12.27
C ALA A 15 17.33 -20.97 -11.54
N ILE A 16 16.65 -21.06 -10.40
CA ILE A 16 17.09 -20.48 -9.11
C ILE A 16 18.49 -19.80 -9.17
N SER A 17 18.51 -18.49 -9.40
CA SER A 17 19.55 -17.49 -9.02
C SER A 17 19.22 -16.22 -9.80
N GLU A 18 19.03 -15.03 -9.23
CA GLU A 18 20.06 -14.27 -8.54
C GLU A 18 19.40 -13.15 -7.73
N GLN A 19 19.74 -13.11 -6.46
CA GLN A 19 19.62 -11.95 -5.58
C GLN A 19 20.42 -10.76 -6.13
N ARG A 20 19.92 -10.05 -7.15
CA ARG A 20 20.60 -8.89 -7.73
C ARG A 20 19.62 -7.76 -8.03
N ASN A 21 19.28 -6.96 -7.01
CA ASN A 21 19.29 -5.51 -7.18
C ASN A 21 19.23 -4.71 -5.86
N LEU A 22 20.10 -5.04 -4.89
CA LEU A 22 20.17 -4.30 -3.63
C LEU A 22 20.99 -2.99 -3.69
N LEU A 23 21.41 -2.50 -4.87
CA LEU A 23 22.41 -1.41 -4.96
C LEU A 23 22.19 -0.41 -6.12
N ALA A 24 20.96 -0.17 -6.59
CA ALA A 24 20.71 0.68 -7.76
C ALA A 24 19.76 1.89 -7.55
N SER A 25 19.66 2.45 -6.34
CA SER A 25 19.05 3.78 -6.15
C SER A 25 19.68 4.55 -4.99
N ARG A 26 20.97 4.85 -5.12
CA ARG A 26 21.62 5.96 -4.42
C ARG A 26 21.83 7.09 -5.43
N ARG A 27 20.73 7.75 -5.81
CA ARG A 27 20.76 8.92 -6.70
C ARG A 27 19.63 9.86 -6.28
N PHE A 28 20.00 10.88 -5.49
CA PHE A 28 19.18 12.04 -5.08
C PHE A 28 17.69 11.72 -4.85
N GLY A 29 17.41 10.88 -3.83
CA GLY A 29 16.05 10.45 -3.52
C GLY A 29 15.50 11.19 -2.30
N PHE A 30 14.31 11.76 -2.42
CA PHE A 30 13.45 11.98 -1.27
C PHE A 30 13.37 10.65 -0.49
N ILE A 31 13.92 10.61 0.73
CA ILE A 31 13.89 9.40 1.56
C ILE A 31 12.52 9.33 2.23
N GLY A 32 11.51 8.93 1.46
CA GLY A 32 10.22 8.51 2.00
C GLY A 32 10.40 7.25 2.85
N MET A 33 9.62 7.14 3.91
CA MET A 33 9.50 5.92 4.71
C MET A 33 8.33 5.11 4.18
N GLN A 34 8.55 3.82 3.92
CA GLN A 34 7.46 2.92 3.58
C GLN A 34 6.61 2.63 4.81
N ILE A 35 5.31 2.88 4.70
CA ILE A 35 4.30 2.58 5.72
C ILE A 35 3.19 1.70 5.13
N ARG A 36 2.41 1.05 5.99
CA ARG A 36 1.15 0.39 5.59
C ARG A 36 -0.03 1.19 6.11
N ALA A 37 -1.03 1.39 5.27
CA ALA A 37 -2.22 2.18 5.60
C ALA A 37 -3.49 1.52 5.05
N VAL A 38 -4.63 1.82 5.67
CA VAL A 38 -5.95 1.45 5.15
C VAL A 38 -6.45 2.59 4.26
N THR A 39 -6.70 2.29 3.00
CA THR A 39 -7.10 3.28 1.99
C THR A 39 -8.50 3.03 1.47
N LEU A 40 -9.19 4.13 1.14
CA LEU A 40 -10.43 4.14 0.39
C LEU A 40 -10.17 4.80 -0.97
N ASN A 41 -10.06 3.99 -2.01
CA ASN A 41 -9.79 4.47 -3.37
C ASN A 41 -11.07 4.85 -4.12
N LYS A 42 -12.21 4.27 -3.73
CA LYS A 42 -13.52 4.57 -4.32
C LYS A 42 -14.65 4.32 -3.33
N VAL A 43 -15.61 5.24 -3.28
CA VAL A 43 -16.81 5.13 -2.46
C VAL A 43 -17.59 3.85 -2.80
N GLY A 44 -18.03 3.14 -1.76
CA GLY A 44 -18.81 1.91 -1.84
C GLY A 44 -17.99 0.66 -2.13
N GLU A 45 -16.68 0.76 -2.33
CA GLU A 45 -15.79 -0.38 -2.53
C GLU A 45 -15.10 -0.80 -1.23
N PRO A 46 -14.67 -2.08 -1.12
CA PRO A 46 -13.88 -2.53 0.03
C PRO A 46 -12.60 -1.71 0.20
N VAL A 47 -12.27 -1.39 1.44
CA VAL A 47 -11.00 -0.75 1.79
C VAL A 47 -9.83 -1.69 1.51
N GLN A 48 -8.67 -1.12 1.21
CA GLN A 48 -7.46 -1.88 0.92
C GLN A 48 -6.38 -1.58 1.96
N VAL A 49 -5.48 -2.54 2.19
CA VAL A 49 -4.26 -2.27 2.95
C VAL A 49 -3.12 -2.13 1.96
N GLU A 50 -2.62 -0.91 1.82
CA GLU A 50 -1.62 -0.54 0.81
C GLU A 50 -0.31 -0.12 1.46
N THR A 51 0.80 -0.31 0.74
CA THR A 51 2.10 0.26 1.11
C THR A 51 2.21 1.65 0.48
N LEU A 52 2.47 2.66 1.30
CA LEU A 52 2.62 4.06 0.89
C LEU A 52 4.01 4.57 1.22
N GLU A 53 4.47 5.57 0.47
CA GLU A 53 5.68 6.33 0.79
C GLU A 53 5.28 7.59 1.57
N LEU A 54 5.69 7.67 2.85
CA LEU A 54 5.46 8.82 3.70
C LEU A 54 6.70 9.72 3.69
N ALA A 55 6.52 11.00 3.39
CA ALA A 55 7.61 11.97 3.48
C ALA A 55 8.11 12.11 4.93
N GLN A 56 9.38 12.51 5.09
CA GLN A 56 9.88 12.90 6.41
C GLN A 56 9.10 14.12 6.93
N PRO A 57 8.83 14.20 8.24
CA PRO A 57 8.18 15.36 8.82
C PRO A 57 9.03 16.61 8.58
N VAL A 58 8.38 17.75 8.32
CA VAL A 58 9.05 19.05 8.24
C VAL A 58 8.91 19.83 9.55
N SER A 59 9.46 21.05 9.60
CA SER A 59 9.40 21.89 10.80
C SER A 59 7.95 22.14 11.25
N GLY A 60 7.65 21.75 12.49
CA GLY A 60 6.32 21.90 13.10
C GLY A 60 5.42 20.67 12.97
N GLU A 61 5.86 19.63 12.27
CA GLU A 61 5.16 18.35 12.17
C GLU A 61 5.74 17.33 13.16
N VAL A 62 4.94 16.32 13.48
CA VAL A 62 5.34 15.21 14.36
C VAL A 62 5.10 13.91 13.63
N LEU A 63 6.11 13.05 13.58
CA LEU A 63 5.97 11.69 13.11
C LEU A 63 5.55 10.78 14.26
N VAL A 64 4.50 9.99 14.03
CA VAL A 64 3.95 9.07 15.04
C VAL A 64 3.96 7.65 14.48
N ALA A 65 4.64 6.74 15.18
CA ALA A 65 4.53 5.32 14.96
C ALA A 65 3.24 4.80 15.62
N MET A 66 2.24 4.51 14.79
CA MET A 66 0.92 4.06 15.27
C MET A 66 1.00 2.69 15.97
N GLY A 67 0.51 2.61 17.21
CA GLY A 67 0.39 1.37 17.96
C GLY A 67 -1.01 0.75 17.91
N ALA A 68 -2.04 1.60 17.83
CA ALA A 68 -3.42 1.18 17.66
C ALA A 68 -4.25 2.25 16.93
N ALA A 69 -5.29 1.81 16.23
CA ALA A 69 -6.32 2.65 15.63
C ALA A 69 -7.71 2.03 15.90
N GLY A 70 -8.65 2.87 16.31
CA GLY A 70 -10.07 2.52 16.46
C GLY A 70 -10.79 2.49 15.12
N ILE A 71 -11.94 1.80 15.09
CA ILE A 71 -12.88 1.84 13.97
C ILE A 71 -14.14 2.51 14.47
N CYS A 72 -14.48 3.64 13.87
CA CYS A 72 -15.65 4.41 14.21
C CYS A 72 -16.73 4.27 13.13
N HIS A 73 -17.96 4.61 13.50
CA HIS A 73 -19.08 4.63 12.56
C HIS A 73 -18.91 5.69 11.45
N SER A 74 -18.19 6.78 11.73
CA SER A 74 -17.81 7.79 10.75
C SER A 74 -16.89 7.24 9.65
N ASP A 75 -16.07 6.21 9.94
CA ASP A 75 -15.28 5.54 8.89
C ASP A 75 -16.22 4.80 7.92
N GLN A 76 -17.26 4.14 8.43
CA GLN A 76 -18.29 3.52 7.58
C GLN A 76 -19.07 4.56 6.76
N HIS A 77 -19.31 5.75 7.32
CA HIS A 77 -19.93 6.83 6.55
C HIS A 77 -19.03 7.35 5.42
N ALA A 78 -17.72 7.40 5.61
CA ALA A 78 -16.77 7.72 4.54
C ALA A 78 -16.79 6.62 3.45
N ILE A 79 -16.71 5.35 3.85
CA ILE A 79 -16.75 4.20 2.92
C ILE A 79 -18.03 4.19 2.09
N SER A 80 -19.18 4.40 2.73
CA SER A 80 -20.49 4.39 2.05
C SER A 80 -20.85 5.70 1.35
N GLY A 81 -20.02 6.75 1.45
CA GLY A 81 -20.26 8.04 0.82
C GLY A 81 -21.32 8.91 1.49
N HIS A 82 -21.75 8.57 2.70
CA HIS A 82 -22.63 9.42 3.52
C HIS A 82 -21.89 10.65 4.06
N HIS A 83 -20.57 10.56 4.17
CA HIS A 83 -19.69 11.72 4.34
C HIS A 83 -18.94 11.92 3.03
N GLY A 84 -18.86 13.17 2.55
CA GLY A 84 -18.14 13.54 1.34
C GLY A 84 -16.62 13.50 1.52
N ALA A 85 -16.08 12.31 1.80
CA ALA A 85 -14.65 12.09 1.88
C ALA A 85 -14.01 12.39 0.51
N GLU A 86 -12.93 13.17 0.52
CA GLU A 86 -12.09 13.33 -0.67
C GLU A 86 -11.33 12.03 -0.90
N ILE A 87 -11.48 11.42 -2.08
CA ILE A 87 -10.84 10.16 -2.43
C ILE A 87 -9.76 10.37 -3.51
N PRO A 88 -8.63 9.65 -3.46
CA PRO A 88 -8.29 8.60 -2.49
C PRO A 88 -7.93 9.17 -1.11
N CYS A 89 -8.27 8.44 -0.04
CA CYS A 89 -7.89 8.83 1.33
C CYS A 89 -7.40 7.64 2.17
N VAL A 90 -6.62 7.97 3.21
CA VAL A 90 -6.29 7.07 4.32
C VAL A 90 -7.35 7.23 5.40
N LEU A 91 -7.92 6.11 5.86
CA LEU A 91 -8.94 6.11 6.91
C LEU A 91 -8.30 6.08 8.32
N GLY A 92 -9.11 6.41 9.32
CA GLY A 92 -8.73 6.40 10.74
C GLY A 92 -8.51 7.79 11.30
N HIS A 93 -9.38 8.19 12.23
CA HIS A 93 -9.31 9.46 12.97
C HIS A 93 -9.24 9.24 14.48
N GLU A 94 -9.12 7.98 14.92
CA GLU A 94 -9.05 7.58 16.32
C GLU A 94 -7.81 6.70 16.50
N GLY A 95 -6.68 7.25 16.93
CA GLY A 95 -5.42 6.50 17.02
C GLY A 95 -4.53 6.91 18.18
N ALA A 96 -3.66 5.98 18.59
CA ALA A 96 -2.63 6.20 19.59
C ALA A 96 -1.32 5.55 19.16
N GLY A 97 -0.20 6.20 19.46
CA GLY A 97 1.13 5.77 19.04
C GLY A 97 2.25 6.47 19.81
N GLU A 98 3.47 6.20 19.39
CA GLU A 98 4.70 6.79 19.94
C GLU A 98 5.28 7.82 18.98
N VAL A 99 5.84 8.90 19.50
CA VAL A 99 6.56 9.90 18.69
C VAL A 99 7.94 9.37 18.33
N VAL A 100 8.32 9.45 17.05
CA VAL A 100 9.60 8.92 16.52
C VAL A 100 10.36 9.91 15.64
#